data_AF-D6K7C5-F1
#
_entry.id   AF-D6K7C5-F1
#
_cell.length_a   1.000
_cell.length_b   1.000
_cell.length_c   1.000
_cell.angle_alpha   90.00
_cell.angle_beta   90.00
_cell.angle_gamma   90.00
#
_symmetry.space_group_name_H-M   'P 1'
#
loop_
_entity.id
_entity.type
_entity.pdbx_description
1 polymer ?
#
loop_
_entity_poly.entity_id
_entity_poly.type
_entity_poly.pdbx_seq_one_letter_code
_entity_poly.pdbx_strand_id
1 'polypeptide(L)'
;MGYDERTLNNLQRVARVPGVHDVVVHGTDEGVFVPGRVNAAGKTLTDFEVHPNHIADAIRSNPNYHGEPVRLISCYSGADARPPELPLAQSVANELGVPVTAPTSKVGTSPQLGLNQTPTIGNNGYWRTYLPMAR
;
A
#
# COMPACT_ATOMS: atom_id res chain seq x y z
N MET A 1 -5.89 -6.57 -5.51
CA MET A 1 -4.85 -5.54 -5.74
C MET A 1 -3.63 -6.24 -6.32
N GLY A 2 -3.35 -6.12 -7.63
CA GLY A 2 -2.19 -6.77 -8.30
C GLY A 2 -2.09 -8.30 -8.18
N TYR A 3 -1.22 -8.92 -8.96
CA TYR A 3 -0.91 -10.36 -8.88
C TYR A 3 0.49 -10.72 -9.41
N ASP A 4 1.39 -9.76 -9.54
CA ASP A 4 2.80 -10.04 -9.82
C ASP A 4 3.54 -10.64 -8.60
N GLU A 5 4.72 -11.21 -8.84
CA GLU A 5 5.52 -11.91 -7.84
C GLU A 5 5.79 -11.08 -6.58
N ARG A 6 6.09 -9.78 -6.71
CA ARG A 6 6.41 -8.92 -5.56
C ARG A 6 5.15 -8.60 -4.73
N THR A 7 4.02 -8.37 -5.40
CA THR A 7 2.72 -8.22 -4.72
C THR A 7 2.38 -9.50 -3.94
N LEU A 8 2.49 -10.67 -4.59
CA LEU A 8 2.19 -11.96 -3.95
C LEU A 8 3.17 -12.27 -2.82
N ASN A 9 4.45 -11.95 -2.98
CA ASN A 9 5.46 -12.10 -1.94
C ASN A 9 5.07 -11.37 -0.65
N ASN A 10 4.72 -10.09 -0.76
CA ASN A 10 4.30 -9.29 0.39
C ASN A 10 2.95 -9.76 0.95
N LEU A 11 1.98 -10.08 0.10
CA LEU A 11 0.67 -10.57 0.53
C LEU A 11 0.77 -11.84 1.39
N GLN A 12 1.70 -12.74 1.05
CA GLN A 12 1.88 -14.01 1.75
C GLN A 12 2.73 -13.89 3.02
N ARG A 13 3.72 -12.98 3.04
CA ARG A 13 4.78 -13.00 4.06
C ARG A 13 4.64 -11.95 5.14
N VAL A 14 3.91 -10.87 4.90
CA VAL A 14 3.75 -9.82 5.90
C VAL A 14 3.02 -10.36 7.14
N ALA A 15 3.63 -10.17 8.30
CA ALA A 15 2.99 -10.41 9.59
C ALA A 15 1.74 -9.53 9.72
N ARG A 16 0.60 -10.17 9.97
CA ARG A 16 -0.67 -9.48 10.23
C ARG A 16 -0.58 -8.72 11.54
N VAL A 17 -1.17 -7.53 11.57
CA VAL A 17 -1.39 -6.77 12.81
C VAL A 17 -2.87 -6.96 13.19
N PRO A 18 -3.18 -7.48 14.39
CA PRO A 18 -4.57 -7.64 14.82
C PRO A 18 -5.35 -6.32 14.73
N GLY A 19 -6.55 -6.36 14.16
CA GLY A 19 -7.42 -5.18 14.02
C GLY A 19 -6.99 -4.18 12.95
N VAL A 20 -6.09 -4.55 12.03
CA VAL A 20 -5.62 -3.69 10.93
C VAL A 20 -5.80 -4.40 9.59
N HIS A 21 -6.31 -3.69 8.59
CA HIS A 21 -6.45 -4.19 7.23
C HIS A 21 -5.21 -3.87 6.39
N ASP A 22 -4.46 -4.89 5.98
CA ASP A 22 -3.30 -4.68 5.10
C ASP A 22 -3.72 -4.57 3.63
N VAL A 23 -3.17 -3.57 2.95
CA VAL A 23 -3.34 -3.37 1.51
C VAL A 23 -1.98 -3.46 0.85
N VAL A 24 -1.84 -4.43 -0.06
CA VAL A 24 -0.59 -4.65 -0.81
C VAL A 24 -0.79 -4.21 -2.25
N VAL A 25 -0.01 -3.22 -2.67
CA VAL A 25 0.00 -2.65 -4.03
C VAL A 25 1.32 -1.92 -4.23
N HIS A 26 1.87 -1.87 -5.45
CA HIS A 26 3.07 -1.06 -5.66
C HIS A 26 2.76 0.42 -5.53
N GLY A 27 3.77 1.16 -5.09
CA GLY A 27 3.79 2.62 -5.12
C GLY A 27 5.13 3.09 -5.67
N THR A 28 5.14 4.27 -6.26
CA THR A 28 6.34 4.92 -6.79
C THR A 28 6.74 6.11 -5.93
N ASP A 29 7.99 6.56 -6.05
CA ASP A 29 8.46 7.82 -5.46
C ASP A 29 7.87 9.07 -6.14
N GLU A 30 7.14 8.89 -7.24
CA GLU A 30 6.37 9.94 -7.90
C GLU A 30 4.98 10.16 -7.28
N GLY A 31 4.60 9.34 -6.30
CA GLY A 31 3.34 9.50 -5.57
C GLY A 31 2.14 8.90 -6.29
N VAL A 32 2.31 7.79 -7.01
CA VAL A 32 1.21 7.04 -7.64
C VAL A 32 1.20 5.56 -7.24
N PHE A 33 0.01 4.94 -7.24
CA PHE A 33 -0.12 3.49 -7.09
C PHE A 33 -0.04 2.80 -8.44
N VAL A 34 0.52 1.60 -8.45
CA VAL A 34 0.67 0.80 -9.68
C VAL A 34 0.32 -0.67 -9.41
N PRO A 35 -0.82 -1.18 -9.87
CA PRO A 35 -1.13 -2.60 -9.74
C PRO A 35 -0.20 -3.41 -10.65
N GLY A 36 0.58 -4.33 -10.08
CA GLY A 36 1.41 -5.21 -10.89
C GLY A 36 0.60 -6.39 -11.45
N ARG A 37 0.79 -6.71 -12.72
CA ARG A 37 0.17 -7.83 -13.43
C ARG A 37 1.21 -8.63 -14.21
N VAL A 38 0.85 -9.83 -14.66
CA VAL A 38 1.72 -10.67 -15.51
C VAL A 38 1.02 -10.89 -16.84
N ASN A 39 1.70 -10.61 -17.95
CA ASN A 39 1.14 -10.86 -19.29
C ASN A 39 1.32 -12.32 -19.73
N ALA A 40 0.75 -12.69 -20.89
CA ALA A 40 0.84 -14.06 -21.42
C ALA A 40 2.28 -14.56 -21.64
N ALA A 41 3.26 -13.65 -21.77
CA ALA A 41 4.68 -13.98 -21.92
C ALA A 41 5.41 -14.09 -20.56
N GLY A 42 4.70 -14.04 -19.43
CA GLY A 42 5.30 -14.11 -18.09
C GLY A 42 5.99 -12.81 -17.65
N LYS A 43 5.86 -11.71 -18.40
CA LYS A 43 6.47 -10.43 -18.05
C LYS A 43 5.60 -9.68 -17.04
N THR A 44 6.22 -9.20 -15.96
CA THR A 44 5.61 -8.27 -15.02
C THR A 44 5.38 -6.91 -15.69
N LEU A 45 4.15 -6.40 -15.59
CA LEU A 45 3.75 -5.08 -16.03
C LEU A 45 3.33 -4.24 -14.82
N THR A 46 3.90 -3.05 -14.72
CA THR A 46 3.60 -2.01 -13.75
C THR A 46 3.47 -0.68 -14.52
N ASP A 47 2.66 -0.71 -15.58
CA ASP A 47 2.58 0.33 -16.62
C ASP A 47 1.26 1.12 -16.57
N PHE A 48 0.49 0.95 -15.49
CA PHE A 48 -0.79 1.62 -15.31
C PHE A 48 -0.91 2.20 -13.91
N GLU A 49 -1.04 3.52 -13.86
CA GLU A 49 -1.23 4.26 -12.61
C GLU A 49 -2.68 4.18 -12.14
N VAL A 50 -2.85 4.15 -10.82
CA VAL A 50 -4.16 4.11 -10.17
C VAL A 50 -4.26 5.22 -9.15
N HIS A 51 -5.37 5.96 -9.24
CA HIS A 51 -5.70 7.02 -8.31
C HIS A 51 -6.02 6.46 -6.90
N PRO A 52 -5.65 7.16 -5.80
CA PRO A 52 -5.97 6.75 -4.43
C PRO A 52 -7.43 6.40 -4.18
N ASN A 53 -8.37 7.10 -4.82
CA ASN A 53 -9.80 6.82 -4.65
C ASN A 53 -10.17 5.42 -5.14
N HIS A 54 -9.58 4.93 -6.23
CA HIS A 54 -9.79 3.55 -6.67
C HIS A 54 -9.22 2.54 -5.67
N ILE A 55 -8.17 2.90 -4.93
CA ILE A 55 -7.66 2.07 -3.83
C ILE A 55 -8.66 2.02 -2.68
N ALA A 56 -9.20 3.16 -2.27
CA ALA A 56 -10.24 3.24 -1.25
C ALA A 56 -11.52 2.46 -1.64
N ASP A 57 -11.95 2.58 -2.89
CA ASP A 57 -13.12 1.85 -3.42
C ASP A 57 -12.87 0.34 -3.42
N ALA A 58 -11.68 -0.10 -3.85
CA ALA A 58 -11.33 -1.51 -3.80
C ALA A 58 -11.31 -2.05 -2.35
N ILE A 59 -10.83 -1.27 -1.39
CA ILE A 59 -10.87 -1.64 0.04
C ILE A 59 -12.31 -1.75 0.53
N ARG A 60 -13.17 -0.77 0.25
CA ARG A 60 -14.59 -0.79 0.63
C ARG A 60 -15.38 -1.94 0.02
N SER A 61 -15.04 -2.30 -1.22
CA SER A 61 -15.68 -3.41 -1.93
C SER A 61 -15.30 -4.79 -1.38
N ASN A 62 -14.28 -4.88 -0.53
CA ASN A 62 -13.87 -6.12 0.08
C ASN A 62 -14.88 -6.51 1.19
N PRO A 63 -15.62 -7.63 1.06
CA PRO A 63 -16.62 -8.02 2.05
C PRO A 63 -16.04 -8.35 3.43
N ASN A 64 -14.72 -8.56 3.51
CA ASN A 64 -14.00 -8.82 4.77
C ASN A 64 -13.38 -7.55 5.38
N TYR A 65 -13.69 -6.37 4.86
CA TYR A 65 -13.31 -5.09 5.44
C TYR A 65 -14.51 -4.47 6.12
N HIS A 66 -14.37 -4.10 7.39
CA HIS A 66 -15.45 -3.61 8.24
C HIS A 66 -15.20 -2.22 8.81
N GLY A 67 -14.21 -1.49 8.26
CA GLY A 67 -13.85 -0.13 8.69
C GLY A 67 -12.67 -0.09 9.66
N GLU A 68 -11.84 -1.13 9.69
CA GLU A 68 -10.60 -1.16 10.47
C GLU A 68 -9.58 -0.11 9.97
N PRO A 69 -8.64 0.34 10.81
CA PRO A 69 -7.47 1.06 10.33
C PRO A 69 -6.74 0.30 9.23
N VAL A 70 -6.19 1.02 8.25
CA VAL A 70 -5.50 0.42 7.10
C VAL A 70 -3.98 0.55 7.25
N ARG A 71 -3.26 -0.48 6.84
CA ARG A 71 -1.80 -0.42 6.64
C ARG A 71 -1.45 -0.65 5.18
N LEU A 72 -0.81 0.33 4.55
CA LEU A 72 -0.34 0.23 3.17
C LEU A 72 1.04 -0.44 3.14
N ILE A 73 1.12 -1.63 2.54
CA ILE A 73 2.38 -2.25 2.14
C ILE A 73 2.68 -1.82 0.71
N SER A 74 3.02 -0.54 0.56
CA SER A 74 3.19 0.11 -0.74
C SER A 74 4.31 1.15 -0.65
N CYS A 75 5.36 0.98 -1.46
CA CYS A 75 6.54 1.85 -1.44
C CYS A 75 6.15 3.33 -1.55
N TYR A 76 6.76 4.19 -0.73
CA TYR A 76 6.59 5.64 -0.74
C TYR A 76 5.15 6.15 -0.52
N SER A 77 4.18 5.29 -0.22
CA SER A 77 2.79 5.72 -0.03
C SER A 77 2.58 6.64 1.18
N GLY A 78 3.53 6.66 2.12
CA GLY A 78 3.57 7.61 3.22
C GLY A 78 4.60 8.74 3.03
N ALA A 79 5.24 8.87 1.87
CA ALA A 79 6.16 9.98 1.57
C ALA A 79 5.41 11.30 1.41
N ASP A 80 6.13 12.41 1.59
CA ASP A 80 5.57 13.73 1.32
C ASP A 80 5.25 13.85 -0.18
N ALA A 81 4.06 14.33 -0.51
CA ALA A 81 3.69 14.64 -1.88
C ALA A 81 4.24 16.02 -2.27
N ARG A 82 4.44 16.23 -3.58
CA ARG A 82 4.65 17.57 -4.10
C ARG A 82 3.30 18.32 -4.01
N PRO A 83 3.27 19.59 -3.59
CA PRO A 83 2.04 20.38 -3.68
C PRO A 83 1.64 20.61 -5.15
N PRO A 84 0.34 20.65 -5.47
CA PRO A 84 -0.82 20.70 -4.57
C PRO A 84 -1.33 19.32 -4.09
N GLU A 85 -0.69 18.23 -4.46
CA GLU A 85 -1.15 16.88 -4.11
C GLU A 85 -0.98 16.56 -2.62
N LEU A 86 -1.80 15.63 -2.12
CA LEU A 86 -1.66 15.03 -0.80
C LEU A 86 -0.83 13.74 -0.88
N PRO A 87 -0.11 13.36 0.20
CA PRO A 87 0.45 12.02 0.31
C PRO A 87 -0.59 10.95 -0.01
N LEU A 88 -0.19 9.90 -0.73
CA LEU A 88 -1.09 8.80 -1.13
C LEU A 88 -1.91 8.27 0.06
N ALA A 89 -1.25 8.02 1.19
CA ALA A 89 -1.89 7.55 2.41
C ALA A 89 -2.87 8.57 3.01
N GLN A 90 -2.61 9.88 2.90
CA GLN A 90 -3.55 10.90 3.36
C GLN A 90 -4.81 10.92 2.50
N SER A 91 -4.68 10.78 1.18
CA SER A 91 -5.82 10.67 0.27
C SER A 91 -6.66 9.43 0.60
N VAL A 92 -6.03 8.28 0.81
CA VAL A 92 -6.75 7.05 1.22
C VAL A 92 -7.41 7.21 2.59
N ALA A 93 -6.75 7.86 3.56
CA ALA A 93 -7.32 8.10 4.89
C ALA A 93 -8.56 9.00 4.82
N ASN A 94 -8.47 10.10 4.07
CA ASN A 94 -9.58 11.02 3.85
C ASN A 94 -10.75 10.35 3.15
N GLU A 95 -10.46 9.54 2.13
CA GLU A 95 -11.50 8.80 1.42
C GLU A 95 -12.16 7.79 2.35
N LEU A 96 -11.42 6.91 3.03
CA LEU A 96 -11.99 5.85 3.85
C LEU A 96 -12.60 6.32 5.18
N GLY A 97 -12.18 7.48 5.70
CA GLY A 97 -12.61 7.98 7.01
C GLY A 97 -11.97 7.24 8.19
N VAL A 98 -10.83 6.56 7.98
CA VAL A 98 -10.12 5.79 9.01
C VAL A 98 -8.62 6.10 9.00
N PRO A 99 -7.87 5.81 10.08
CA PRO A 99 -6.42 5.96 10.09
C PRO A 99 -5.74 5.07 9.05
N VAL A 100 -4.71 5.60 8.38
CA VAL A 100 -3.89 4.87 7.41
C VAL A 100 -2.42 4.97 7.78
N THR A 101 -1.76 3.82 8.00
CA THR A 101 -0.32 3.74 8.26
C THR A 101 0.42 3.32 7.00
N ALA A 102 1.45 4.05 6.61
CA ALA A 102 2.17 3.85 5.36
C ALA A 102 3.68 4.13 5.48
N PRO A 103 4.54 3.49 4.66
CA PRO A 103 5.97 3.71 4.69
C PRO A 103 6.37 4.99 3.95
N THR A 104 7.32 5.74 4.49
CA THR A 104 7.88 6.93 3.82
C THR A 104 8.86 6.60 2.68
N SER A 105 9.16 5.31 2.45
CA SER A 105 10.17 4.85 1.49
C SER A 105 9.83 3.44 0.97
N LYS A 106 10.78 2.79 0.28
CA LYS A 106 10.67 1.40 -0.19
C LYS A 106 10.36 0.47 0.98
N VAL A 107 9.37 -0.40 0.81
CA VAL A 107 8.94 -1.38 1.82
C VAL A 107 8.88 -2.78 1.21
N GLY A 108 9.15 -3.81 2.01
CA GLY A 108 8.89 -5.17 1.57
C GLY A 108 9.32 -6.23 2.56
N THR A 109 9.15 -7.47 2.14
CA THR A 109 9.60 -8.68 2.83
C THR A 109 10.59 -9.44 1.95
N SER A 110 11.43 -10.27 2.55
CA SER A 110 12.40 -11.09 1.82
C SER A 110 11.82 -12.48 1.52
N PRO A 111 11.88 -12.98 0.28
CA PRO A 111 11.48 -14.36 -0.02
C PRO A 111 12.22 -15.42 0.82
N GLN A 112 13.45 -15.12 1.24
CA GLN A 112 14.37 -16.03 1.93
C GLN A 112 14.11 -16.16 3.44
N LEU A 113 13.37 -15.23 4.06
CA LEU A 113 13.17 -15.16 5.52
C LEU A 113 11.87 -15.82 6.01
N GLY A 114 11.14 -16.52 5.13
CA GLY A 114 9.93 -17.27 5.51
C GLY A 114 8.66 -16.42 5.61
N LEU A 115 7.67 -16.88 6.39
CA LEU A 115 6.37 -16.20 6.59
C LEU A 115 6.41 -15.31 7.85
N ASN A 116 5.35 -14.50 8.05
CA ASN A 116 5.15 -13.67 9.24
C ASN A 116 6.29 -12.68 9.53
N GLN A 117 6.79 -12.03 8.48
CA GLN A 117 7.83 -11.01 8.57
C GLN A 117 7.24 -9.64 8.88
N THR A 118 7.89 -8.89 9.77
CA THR A 118 7.72 -7.44 9.82
C THR A 118 8.36 -6.84 8.56
N PRO A 119 7.62 -6.12 7.71
CA PRO A 119 8.20 -5.50 6.52
C PRO A 119 9.25 -4.48 6.91
N THR A 120 10.37 -4.46 6.19
CA THR A 120 11.44 -3.49 6.40
C THR A 120 11.25 -2.28 5.52
N ILE A 121 11.65 -1.10 6.01
CA ILE A 121 11.64 0.14 5.24
C ILE A 121 13.10 0.54 4.94
N GLY A 122 13.39 0.77 3.65
CA GLY A 122 14.72 1.19 3.20
C GLY A 122 14.96 2.70 3.33
N ASN A 123 16.19 3.13 3.03
CA ASN A 123 16.61 4.55 3.00
C ASN A 123 16.33 5.32 4.30
N ASN A 124 16.47 4.68 5.46
CA ASN A 124 16.11 5.27 6.76
C ASN A 124 14.65 5.77 6.83
N GLY A 125 13.77 5.24 5.97
CA GLY A 125 12.35 5.53 6.02
C GLY A 125 11.71 4.90 7.26
N TYR A 126 10.48 5.33 7.53
CA TYR A 126 9.73 4.94 8.72
C TYR A 126 8.25 4.81 8.39
N TRP A 127 7.50 4.18 9.29
CA TRP A 127 6.04 4.12 9.20
C TRP A 127 5.46 5.42 9.71
N ARG A 128 4.59 6.04 8.91
CA ARG A 128 3.85 7.25 9.28
C ARG A 128 2.36 6.97 9.23
N THR A 129 1.63 7.44 10.24
CA THR A 129 0.17 7.33 10.30
C THR A 129 -0.47 8.65 9.91
N TYR A 130 -1.47 8.56 9.04
CA TYR A 130 -2.29 9.65 8.55
C TYR A 130 -3.70 9.47 9.12
N LEU A 131 -4.24 10.53 9.71
CA LEU A 131 -5.61 10.57 10.21
C LEU A 131 -6.53 11.20 9.16
N PRO A 132 -7.79 10.77 9.05
CA PRO A 132 -8.75 11.42 8.18
C PRO A 132 -8.91 12.88 8.59
N MET A 133 -8.76 13.79 7.64
CA MET A 133 -9.03 15.21 7.84
C MET A 133 -10.53 15.44 7.68
N ALA A 134 -11.14 16.15 8.63
CA ALA A 134 -12.53 16.57 8.51
C ALA A 134 -12.72 17.42 7.24
N ARG A 135 -13.77 17.10 6.46
CA ARG A 135 -14.26 17.98 5.39
C ARG A 135 -15.06 19.14 5.98
#